data_AF-A0A428X0K1-F1
#
_entry.id   AF-A0A428X0K1-F1
#
_cell.length_a   1.000
_cell.length_b   1.000
_cell.length_c   1.000
_cell.angle_alpha   90.00
_cell.angle_beta   90.00
_cell.angle_gamma   90.00
#
_symmetry.space_group_name_H-M   'P 1'
#
loop_
_entity.id
_entity.type
_entity.pdbx_description
1 polymer ?
#
loop_
_entity_poly.entity_id
_entity_poly.type
_entity_poly.pdbx_seq_one_letter_code
_entity_poly.pdbx_strand_id
1 'polypeptide(L)'
;VRDAANRWVELQKAAGRTDAQIAADMKSFDQYDRYDFDGDGDFNESDGYIDHFQIVHSGGDQADGDPSQGEDAIWSHRWYAYGTDQGRTGPAGNLLGGTQIGTTGIWIGDYTIQPENGGLSVFVHEYTHDLGLPDDYDTSGGGDNNNEHWTLMAQSRLGAKGDEGIGERPGDLGAWNKLQLGWLDYETIVPSQKKTLELGPEEFNTAKAQAAVVVLPDKQVSTPLGAPFAGAGQFFSGNADDLNTSLSKSLDFTGKTTAGVTLKGRYDIEVDYDYLYFEASTDSGATWTRLDGTINGAALPRDASNTPALTGSTAGAWADITVPLNAYAGKKVDFRLHYLTDGGVSDGGFFGDNVTVTADGATVSTDGAEGASTWTLNGFTIVGATATEAYDHFYIAGHRSYVSYDKYLKTGPYFFGYLPALPDKVDHYAYQEGLLISYWDTSQVDNNTNVHPGSGRNLYIDSRPAPFYNLEGLPWRSRIQVYDAPFSLKKADSFTLHINGKPSYIRGQAAQPLFDDTKKYFYDELPNHGVKLPAAGVKIKVVDVNGTSMKVKFG
;
A
#
# COMPACT_ATOMS: atom_id res chain seq x y z
N VAL A 1 13.33 13.93 10.12
CA VAL A 1 14.51 13.25 9.49
C VAL A 1 15.78 14.11 9.50
N ARG A 2 15.85 15.19 8.70
CA ARG A 2 17.07 16.03 8.55
C ARG A 2 17.68 16.46 9.89
N ASP A 3 16.85 16.92 10.81
CA ASP A 3 17.33 17.43 12.10
C ASP A 3 17.92 16.31 12.97
N ALA A 4 17.35 15.10 12.92
CA ALA A 4 17.89 13.92 13.59
C ALA A 4 19.24 13.50 12.98
N ALA A 5 19.35 13.46 11.64
CA ALA A 5 20.59 13.14 10.94
C ALA A 5 21.71 14.14 11.24
N ASN A 6 21.41 15.44 11.20
CA ASN A 6 22.35 16.50 11.54
C ASN A 6 22.79 16.42 13.01
N ARG A 7 21.84 16.16 13.91
CA ARG A 7 22.15 16.00 15.33
C ARG A 7 23.06 14.80 15.58
N TRP A 8 22.86 13.68 14.88
CA TRP A 8 23.75 12.53 14.95
C TRP A 8 25.17 12.89 14.49
N VAL A 9 25.32 13.59 13.37
CA VAL A 9 26.63 14.06 12.86
C VAL A 9 27.33 14.95 13.89
N GLU A 10 26.62 15.91 14.50
CA GLU A 10 27.17 16.75 15.57
C GLU A 10 27.68 15.94 16.75
N LEU A 11 26.92 14.93 17.18
CA LEU A 11 27.31 14.05 18.28
C LEU A 11 28.53 13.20 17.94
N GLN A 12 28.64 12.69 16.70
CA GLN A 12 29.83 11.97 16.24
C GLN A 12 31.07 12.86 16.25
N LYS A 13 30.94 14.14 15.82
CA LYS A 13 32.02 15.13 15.89
C LYS A 13 32.42 15.44 17.33
N ALA A 14 31.43 15.61 18.22
CA ALA A 14 31.68 15.81 19.64
C ALA A 14 32.37 14.60 20.30
N ALA A 15 32.13 13.39 19.80
CA ALA A 15 32.83 12.17 20.19
C ALA A 15 34.24 12.03 19.56
N GLY A 16 34.69 13.02 18.78
CA GLY A 16 36.05 13.09 18.22
C GLY A 16 36.20 12.45 16.83
N ARG A 17 35.12 12.05 16.17
CA ARG A 17 35.18 11.53 14.80
C ARG A 17 35.37 12.68 13.79
N THR A 18 36.23 12.46 12.81
CA THR A 18 36.45 13.37 11.68
C THR A 18 35.33 13.24 10.64
N ASP A 19 35.14 14.26 9.80
CA ASP A 19 34.18 14.21 8.69
C ASP A 19 34.40 13.00 7.78
N ALA A 20 35.67 12.66 7.48
CA ALA A 20 36.02 11.49 6.66
C ALA A 20 35.60 10.16 7.31
N GLN A 21 35.74 10.04 8.64
CA GLN A 21 35.31 8.84 9.37
C GLN A 21 33.79 8.72 9.46
N ILE A 22 33.08 9.84 9.48
CA ILE A 22 31.61 9.86 9.48
C ILE A 22 31.12 9.50 8.07
N ALA A 23 31.69 10.11 7.02
CA ALA A 23 31.32 9.82 5.64
C ALA A 23 31.60 8.35 5.24
N ALA A 24 32.75 7.80 5.65
CA ALA A 24 33.07 6.39 5.38
C ALA A 24 32.11 5.42 6.09
N ASP A 25 31.62 5.78 7.27
CA ASP A 25 30.65 4.99 8.02
C ASP A 25 29.27 5.03 7.36
N MET A 26 28.79 6.24 7.00
CA MET A 26 27.52 6.37 6.26
C MET A 26 27.55 5.63 4.93
N LYS A 27 28.67 5.66 4.21
CA LYS A 27 28.83 4.91 2.96
C LYS A 27 28.76 3.39 3.15
N SER A 28 29.03 2.87 4.36
CA SER A 28 28.90 1.43 4.62
C SER A 28 27.45 0.95 4.78
N PHE A 29 26.49 1.87 4.87
CA PHE A 29 25.04 1.61 4.93
C PHE A 29 24.34 1.86 3.59
N ASP A 30 25.10 2.08 2.52
CA ASP A 30 24.64 2.30 1.14
C ASP A 30 25.27 1.19 0.29
N GLN A 31 24.56 0.06 0.21
CA GLN A 31 25.01 -1.18 -0.43
C GLN A 31 23.97 -1.75 -1.40
N TYR A 32 22.74 -1.22 -1.41
CA TYR A 32 21.64 -1.73 -2.21
C TYR A 32 20.95 -0.62 -3.00
N ASP A 33 20.89 -0.79 -4.32
CA ASP A 33 20.12 0.07 -5.20
C ASP A 33 18.71 -0.47 -5.29
N ARG A 34 17.82 0.10 -4.47
CA ARG A 34 16.43 -0.37 -4.37
C ARG A 34 15.66 -0.18 -5.68
N TYR A 35 16.01 0.82 -6.48
CA TYR A 35 15.21 1.28 -7.61
C TYR A 35 15.86 0.98 -8.97
N ASP A 36 17.03 0.33 -8.99
CA ASP A 36 17.81 0.06 -10.22
C ASP A 36 17.95 1.36 -11.03
N PHE A 37 18.47 2.41 -10.38
CA PHE A 37 18.35 3.79 -10.85
C PHE A 37 19.06 4.02 -12.19
N ASP A 38 20.06 3.20 -12.50
CA ASP A 38 20.80 3.24 -13.77
C ASP A 38 20.33 2.18 -14.80
N GLY A 39 19.44 1.27 -14.38
CA GLY A 39 18.73 0.31 -15.22
C GLY A 39 19.60 -0.84 -15.73
N ASP A 40 20.64 -1.20 -14.98
CA ASP A 40 21.56 -2.29 -15.33
C ASP A 40 21.11 -3.67 -14.77
N GLY A 41 20.15 -3.66 -13.84
CA GLY A 41 19.56 -4.84 -13.20
C GLY A 41 20.36 -5.40 -12.01
N ASP A 42 21.42 -4.73 -11.54
CA ASP A 42 22.20 -5.09 -10.37
C ASP A 42 21.80 -4.26 -9.13
N PHE A 43 20.83 -4.78 -8.38
CA PHE A 43 20.40 -4.15 -7.14
C PHE A 43 21.46 -4.20 -6.02
N ASN A 44 22.57 -4.97 -6.16
CA ASN A 44 23.58 -5.10 -5.12
C ASN A 44 24.73 -4.09 -5.27
N GLU A 45 24.38 -2.84 -5.57
CA GLU A 45 25.30 -1.73 -5.65
C GLU A 45 24.80 -0.49 -4.92
N SER A 46 25.60 0.58 -4.93
CA SER A 46 25.34 1.80 -4.16
C SER A 46 24.59 2.82 -5.01
N ASP A 47 23.50 3.37 -4.48
CA ASP A 47 22.65 4.36 -5.15
C ASP A 47 22.78 5.78 -4.57
N GLY A 48 23.57 5.93 -3.51
CA GLY A 48 23.81 7.19 -2.80
C GLY A 48 22.87 7.46 -1.62
N TYR A 49 21.92 6.57 -1.35
CA TYR A 49 21.00 6.61 -0.22
C TYR A 49 21.36 5.55 0.84
N ILE A 50 20.99 5.77 2.11
CA ILE A 50 21.06 4.71 3.12
C ILE A 50 20.00 3.65 2.80
N ASP A 51 20.40 2.37 2.78
CA ASP A 51 19.54 1.22 2.46
C ASP A 51 18.31 1.14 3.40
N HIS A 52 18.56 1.28 4.72
CA HIS A 52 17.55 1.17 5.77
C HIS A 52 17.81 2.19 6.88
N PHE A 53 16.93 3.18 7.03
CA PHE A 53 17.09 4.23 8.03
C PHE A 53 15.91 4.26 9.02
N GLN A 54 16.20 3.99 10.29
CA GLN A 54 15.21 4.00 11.36
C GLN A 54 15.54 5.06 12.41
N ILE A 55 14.53 5.83 12.82
CA ILE A 55 14.64 6.82 13.89
C ILE A 55 13.91 6.31 15.12
N VAL A 56 14.60 6.30 16.26
CA VAL A 56 13.95 6.14 17.57
C VAL A 56 13.85 7.51 18.24
N HIS A 57 12.63 8.02 18.45
CA HIS A 57 12.41 9.29 19.13
C HIS A 57 12.12 9.10 20.62
N SER A 58 12.48 10.09 21.44
CA SER A 58 12.15 10.09 22.87
C SER A 58 10.64 10.22 23.12
N GLY A 59 10.13 9.64 24.21
CA GLY A 59 8.70 9.63 24.54
C GLY A 59 7.95 8.47 23.86
N GLY A 60 6.64 8.39 24.12
CA GLY A 60 5.73 7.45 23.50
C GLY A 60 5.11 7.94 22.20
N ASP A 61 4.36 7.05 21.57
CA ASP A 61 3.66 7.30 20.31
C ASP A 61 2.42 8.18 20.50
N GLN A 62 2.18 9.10 19.57
CA GLN A 62 0.90 9.80 19.48
C GLN A 62 -0.26 8.81 19.26
N ALA A 63 -0.03 7.73 18.50
CA ALA A 63 -1.04 6.71 18.19
C ALA A 63 -1.53 5.94 19.41
N ASP A 64 -0.67 5.79 20.43
CA ASP A 64 -1.00 5.15 21.70
C ASP A 64 -1.43 6.17 22.77
N GLY A 65 -1.57 7.45 22.39
CA GLY A 65 -2.00 8.54 23.28
C GLY A 65 -0.97 8.88 24.33
N ASP A 66 0.27 9.21 23.92
CA ASP A 66 1.39 9.51 24.83
C ASP A 66 0.95 10.40 26.01
N PRO A 67 1.16 9.95 27.26
CA PRO A 67 0.62 10.65 28.44
C PRO A 67 1.37 11.94 28.80
N SER A 68 2.54 12.20 28.18
CA SER A 68 3.40 13.34 28.51
C SER A 68 3.32 14.46 27.48
N GLN A 69 3.31 14.12 26.19
CA GLN A 69 3.31 15.02 25.04
C GLN A 69 1.94 15.06 24.34
N GLY A 70 1.08 14.05 24.53
CA GLY A 70 -0.25 14.03 23.93
C GLY A 70 -0.21 14.20 22.41
N GLU A 71 -0.96 15.18 21.90
CA GLU A 71 -1.00 15.48 20.46
C GLU A 71 0.31 16.09 19.91
N ASP A 72 1.22 16.57 20.76
CA ASP A 72 2.54 17.05 20.33
C ASP A 72 3.54 15.90 20.10
N ALA A 73 3.20 14.66 20.48
CA ALA A 73 4.02 13.49 20.20
C ALA A 73 4.03 13.17 18.70
N ILE A 74 5.08 12.48 18.24
CA ILE A 74 5.15 11.97 16.86
C ILE A 74 4.27 10.72 16.77
N TRP A 75 3.44 10.64 15.72
CA TRP A 75 2.78 9.39 15.32
C TRP A 75 3.81 8.51 14.58
N SER A 76 4.01 7.26 14.99
CA SER A 76 4.93 6.35 14.29
C SER A 76 4.52 6.12 12.83
N HIS A 77 5.48 6.21 11.91
CA HIS A 77 5.21 5.99 10.48
C HIS A 77 6.46 5.62 9.70
N ARG A 78 6.24 5.18 8.45
CA ARG A 78 7.22 5.18 7.37
C ARG A 78 6.87 6.28 6.36
N TRP A 79 7.88 6.94 5.79
CA TRP A 79 7.69 7.90 4.69
C TRP A 79 8.98 8.08 3.85
N TYR A 80 8.89 8.83 2.74
CA TYR A 80 10.04 9.26 1.94
C TYR A 80 10.35 10.75 2.17
N ALA A 81 11.54 11.07 2.65
CA ALA A 81 11.94 12.45 2.91
C ALA A 81 11.99 13.28 1.62
N TYR A 82 11.20 14.35 1.52
CA TYR A 82 11.25 15.30 0.40
C TYR A 82 11.07 14.68 -1.01
N GLY A 83 10.20 13.66 -1.16
CA GLY A 83 9.99 12.97 -2.44
C GLY A 83 9.50 13.85 -3.60
N THR A 84 8.78 14.94 -3.29
CA THR A 84 8.30 15.92 -4.30
C THR A 84 9.42 16.70 -5.01
N ASP A 85 10.66 16.60 -4.54
CA ASP A 85 11.85 17.17 -5.19
C ASP A 85 12.52 16.21 -6.21
N GLN A 86 11.88 15.10 -6.56
CA GLN A 86 12.37 14.18 -7.61
C GLN A 86 12.75 14.93 -8.90
N GLY A 87 13.92 14.61 -9.45
CA GLY A 87 14.55 15.26 -10.58
C GLY A 87 15.31 16.55 -10.25
N ARG A 88 15.33 17.00 -8.98
CA ARG A 88 15.96 18.27 -8.56
C ARG A 88 16.99 18.10 -7.44
N THR A 89 16.73 17.28 -6.44
CA THR A 89 17.63 17.05 -5.30
C THR A 89 17.90 15.56 -5.10
N GLY A 90 19.01 15.22 -4.44
CA GLY A 90 19.48 13.85 -4.25
C GLY A 90 20.97 13.65 -4.56
N PRO A 91 21.48 12.41 -4.48
CA PRO A 91 22.77 12.01 -5.01
C PRO A 91 22.96 12.38 -6.48
N ALA A 92 24.20 12.65 -6.88
CA ALA A 92 24.51 12.98 -8.26
C ALA A 92 24.22 11.77 -9.17
N GLY A 93 23.33 11.94 -10.15
CA GLY A 93 22.90 10.87 -11.04
C GLY A 93 21.62 10.16 -10.60
N ASN A 94 21.25 10.25 -9.32
CA ASN A 94 20.06 9.62 -8.74
C ASN A 94 19.26 10.64 -7.92
N LEU A 95 18.55 11.56 -8.60
CA LEU A 95 17.88 12.70 -7.94
C LEU A 95 16.46 12.34 -7.50
N LEU A 96 16.30 11.52 -6.46
CA LEU A 96 14.99 11.07 -5.96
C LEU A 96 14.40 11.96 -4.86
N GLY A 97 15.01 13.11 -4.56
CA GLY A 97 14.69 13.89 -3.36
C GLY A 97 15.57 13.47 -2.17
N GLY A 98 15.03 13.55 -0.95
CA GLY A 98 15.75 13.14 0.26
C GLY A 98 16.46 14.27 0.99
N THR A 99 17.25 13.89 2.00
CA THR A 99 18.12 14.82 2.73
C THR A 99 19.51 14.25 2.95
N GLN A 100 20.53 15.04 2.65
CA GLN A 100 21.91 14.64 2.87
C GLN A 100 22.25 14.55 4.37
N ILE A 101 22.99 13.52 4.77
CA ILE A 101 23.46 13.37 6.15
C ILE A 101 24.66 14.29 6.36
N GLY A 102 24.41 15.48 6.91
CA GLY A 102 25.42 16.51 7.09
C GLY A 102 26.08 16.90 5.76
N THR A 103 27.35 16.53 5.59
CA THR A 103 28.14 16.76 4.35
C THR A 103 28.82 15.49 3.85
N THR A 104 28.26 14.32 4.20
CA THR A 104 28.90 13.02 3.99
C THR A 104 28.89 12.53 2.55
N GLY A 105 28.03 13.09 1.69
CA GLY A 105 27.78 12.56 0.35
C GLY A 105 26.58 11.61 0.28
N ILE A 106 26.16 11.03 1.41
CA ILE A 106 25.08 10.03 1.51
C ILE A 106 23.77 10.70 1.92
N TRP A 107 22.66 10.21 1.37
CA TRP A 107 21.32 10.76 1.54
C TRP A 107 20.39 9.80 2.29
N ILE A 108 19.34 10.35 2.86
CA ILE A 108 18.20 9.60 3.40
C ILE A 108 17.00 9.92 2.52
N GLY A 109 16.45 8.90 1.88
CA GLY A 109 15.18 8.93 1.15
C GLY A 109 14.09 8.35 2.03
N ASP A 110 13.91 7.03 1.97
CA ASP A 110 13.05 6.26 2.86
C ASP A 110 13.50 6.34 4.34
N TYR A 111 12.53 6.43 5.25
CA TYR A 111 12.77 6.31 6.68
C TYR A 111 11.57 5.70 7.43
N THR A 112 11.85 5.08 8.57
CA THR A 112 10.85 4.74 9.59
C THR A 112 11.11 5.55 10.86
N ILE A 113 10.07 5.90 11.62
CA ILE A 113 10.20 6.59 12.91
C ILE A 113 9.28 5.98 13.98
N GLN A 114 9.87 5.56 15.09
CA GLN A 114 9.21 4.82 16.17
C GLN A 114 9.59 5.41 17.55
N PRO A 115 8.75 5.25 18.59
CA PRO A 115 9.03 5.77 19.93
C PRO A 115 10.04 4.91 20.69
N GLU A 116 10.67 5.48 21.72
CA GLU A 116 11.67 4.79 22.57
C GLU A 116 11.07 3.62 23.37
N ASN A 117 9.76 3.64 23.59
CA ASN A 117 9.01 2.59 24.27
C ASN A 117 8.33 1.61 23.30
N GLY A 118 8.63 1.68 22.00
CA GLY A 118 8.08 0.79 20.99
C GLY A 118 8.48 -0.67 21.21
N GLY A 119 7.51 -1.58 21.16
CA GLY A 119 7.77 -3.02 21.22
C GLY A 119 8.56 -3.51 19.99
N LEU A 120 9.32 -4.60 20.14
CA LEU A 120 10.09 -5.21 19.04
C LEU A 120 9.23 -5.43 17.78
N SER A 121 7.97 -5.85 17.96
CA SER A 121 7.03 -6.06 16.85
C SER A 121 6.85 -4.85 15.92
N VAL A 122 6.90 -3.63 16.45
CA VAL A 122 6.75 -2.40 15.64
C VAL A 122 7.98 -2.25 14.74
N PHE A 123 9.19 -2.40 15.28
CA PHE A 123 10.40 -2.34 14.46
C PHE A 123 10.45 -3.39 13.36
N VAL A 124 10.00 -4.62 13.65
CA VAL A 124 9.99 -5.70 12.66
C VAL A 124 8.91 -5.45 11.60
N HIS A 125 7.73 -4.94 11.98
CA HIS A 125 6.68 -4.53 11.05
C HIS A 125 7.17 -3.44 10.10
N GLU A 126 7.77 -2.38 10.65
CA GLU A 126 8.26 -1.22 9.89
C GLU A 126 9.43 -1.60 8.97
N TYR A 127 10.35 -2.44 9.46
CA TYR A 127 11.41 -3.01 8.61
C TYR A 127 10.84 -3.85 7.46
N THR A 128 9.67 -4.46 7.64
CA THR A 128 9.05 -5.26 6.57
C THR A 128 8.46 -4.37 5.46
N HIS A 129 8.09 -3.12 5.73
CA HIS A 129 7.79 -2.14 4.67
C HIS A 129 9.03 -1.76 3.86
N ASP A 130 10.20 -1.69 4.48
CA ASP A 130 11.46 -1.50 3.73
C ASP A 130 11.72 -2.65 2.76
N LEU A 131 11.24 -3.87 3.08
CA LEU A 131 11.27 -5.02 2.18
C LEU A 131 10.19 -4.99 1.08
N GLY A 132 9.34 -3.96 1.05
CA GLY A 132 8.34 -3.74 -0.01
C GLY A 132 6.96 -4.32 0.27
N LEU A 133 6.66 -4.77 1.49
CA LEU A 133 5.31 -5.23 1.83
C LEU A 133 4.42 -4.08 2.31
N PRO A 134 3.12 -4.08 1.93
CA PRO A 134 2.16 -3.11 2.43
C PRO A 134 1.67 -3.45 3.84
N ASP A 135 0.90 -2.54 4.42
CA ASP A 135 0.00 -2.86 5.53
C ASP A 135 -1.12 -3.81 5.09
N ASP A 136 -1.38 -4.83 5.91
CA ASP A 136 -2.49 -5.77 5.75
C ASP A 136 -3.72 -5.36 6.57
N TYR A 137 -3.64 -4.38 7.49
CA TYR A 137 -4.79 -3.85 8.22
C TYR A 137 -5.56 -2.79 7.40
N ASP A 138 -6.67 -2.28 7.94
CA ASP A 138 -7.44 -1.18 7.35
C ASP A 138 -6.73 0.16 7.61
N THR A 139 -6.09 0.73 6.60
CA THR A 139 -5.29 1.96 6.66
C THR A 139 -6.13 3.23 6.62
N SER A 140 -7.42 3.15 6.31
CA SER A 140 -8.31 4.32 6.23
C SER A 140 -8.70 4.90 7.60
N GLY A 141 -8.27 4.26 8.69
CA GLY A 141 -8.72 4.56 10.05
C GLY A 141 -10.10 3.95 10.40
N GLY A 142 -10.60 3.05 9.55
CA GLY A 142 -11.94 2.47 9.63
C GLY A 142 -12.15 1.40 10.71
N GLY A 143 -11.09 0.88 11.32
CA GLY A 143 -11.17 -0.13 12.38
C GLY A 143 -10.31 -1.36 12.12
N ASP A 144 -10.73 -2.52 12.63
CA ASP A 144 -10.11 -3.80 12.30
C ASP A 144 -10.61 -4.37 10.96
N ASN A 145 -9.84 -5.29 10.39
CA ASN A 145 -10.30 -6.15 9.31
C ASN A 145 -10.12 -7.62 9.72
N ASN A 146 -10.00 -8.56 8.78
CA ASN A 146 -9.86 -9.98 9.03
C ASN A 146 -8.41 -10.51 8.96
N ASN A 147 -7.42 -9.62 8.79
CA ASN A 147 -6.00 -9.98 8.83
C ASN A 147 -5.46 -10.08 10.26
N GLU A 148 -5.59 -9.00 11.04
CA GLU A 148 -5.38 -9.00 12.50
C GLU A 148 -4.12 -9.74 12.96
N HIS A 149 -4.19 -10.63 13.97
CA HIS A 149 -2.99 -11.29 14.48
C HIS A 149 -2.44 -12.39 13.55
N TRP A 150 -3.09 -12.69 12.41
CA TRP A 150 -2.62 -13.73 11.50
C TRP A 150 -1.37 -13.36 10.71
N THR A 151 -1.04 -12.08 10.61
CA THR A 151 0.15 -11.61 9.90
C THR A 151 0.82 -10.46 10.64
N LEU A 152 2.15 -10.45 10.63
CA LEU A 152 2.96 -9.33 11.12
C LEU A 152 2.56 -8.00 10.48
N MET A 153 2.09 -7.99 9.23
CA MET A 153 1.72 -6.77 8.52
C MET A 153 0.33 -6.23 8.92
N ALA A 154 -0.35 -6.85 9.87
CA ALA A 154 -1.60 -6.37 10.44
C ALA A 154 -1.44 -6.05 11.94
N GLN A 155 -2.11 -6.79 12.83
CA GLN A 155 -1.92 -6.61 14.27
C GLN A 155 -0.64 -7.35 14.73
N SER A 156 0.49 -6.67 14.59
CA SER A 156 1.84 -7.18 14.86
C SER A 156 2.15 -7.47 16.33
N ARG A 157 1.44 -6.81 17.25
CA ARG A 157 1.79 -6.80 18.68
C ARG A 157 1.33 -8.09 19.34
N LEU A 158 2.22 -9.07 19.53
CA LEU A 158 1.97 -10.27 20.34
C LEU A 158 2.83 -10.26 21.61
N GLY A 159 2.58 -11.24 22.49
CA GLY A 159 3.32 -11.43 23.73
C GLY A 159 3.48 -12.91 24.11
N ALA A 160 4.59 -13.23 24.76
CA ALA A 160 4.76 -14.51 25.43
C ALA A 160 4.09 -14.49 26.80
N LYS A 161 3.86 -15.68 27.37
CA LYS A 161 3.40 -15.77 28.76
C LYS A 161 4.45 -15.18 29.70
N GLY A 162 4.08 -14.08 30.37
CA GLY A 162 4.93 -13.40 31.35
C GLY A 162 5.72 -12.22 30.81
N ASP A 163 5.61 -11.91 29.51
CA ASP A 163 6.04 -10.61 28.97
C ASP A 163 5.18 -9.51 29.63
N GLU A 164 5.77 -8.34 29.91
CA GLU A 164 5.11 -7.26 30.64
C GLU A 164 4.35 -6.32 29.69
N GLY A 165 4.88 -6.12 28.47
CA GLY A 165 4.28 -5.31 27.42
C GLY A 165 3.66 -6.12 26.28
N ILE A 166 2.65 -5.54 25.63
CA ILE A 166 2.18 -6.00 24.32
C ILE A 166 3.23 -5.64 23.24
N GLY A 167 3.43 -6.52 22.27
CA GLY A 167 4.34 -6.25 21.16
C GLY A 167 5.81 -6.53 21.44
N GLU A 168 6.15 -7.13 22.59
CA GLU A 168 7.48 -7.70 22.85
C GLU A 168 7.83 -8.84 21.89
N ARG A 169 6.81 -9.51 21.33
CA ARG A 169 6.97 -10.58 20.34
C ARG A 169 6.29 -10.18 19.03
N PRO A 170 6.99 -10.23 17.89
CA PRO A 170 6.34 -10.13 16.59
C PRO A 170 5.54 -11.41 16.28
N GLY A 171 4.45 -11.26 15.54
CA GLY A 171 3.83 -12.37 14.79
C GLY A 171 4.69 -12.81 13.60
N ASP A 172 4.37 -13.95 13.01
CA ASP A 172 4.99 -14.37 11.76
C ASP A 172 4.35 -13.64 10.56
N LEU A 173 5.06 -13.61 9.44
CA LEU A 173 4.51 -13.20 8.15
C LEU A 173 3.53 -14.27 7.66
N GLY A 174 2.40 -13.82 7.12
CA GLY A 174 1.43 -14.68 6.47
C GLY A 174 1.96 -15.28 5.16
N ALA A 175 1.32 -16.34 4.67
CA ALA A 175 1.69 -16.99 3.42
C ALA A 175 1.73 -16.01 2.23
N TRP A 176 0.78 -15.08 2.13
CA TRP A 176 0.80 -14.05 1.08
C TRP A 176 2.03 -13.15 1.16
N ASN A 177 2.38 -12.68 2.37
CA ASN A 177 3.55 -11.83 2.57
C ASN A 177 4.85 -12.56 2.19
N LYS A 178 5.00 -13.82 2.62
CA LYS A 178 6.13 -14.69 2.25
C LYS A 178 6.17 -14.96 0.74
N LEU A 179 5.01 -15.07 0.09
CA LEU A 179 4.92 -15.24 -1.37
C LEU A 179 5.47 -14.00 -2.09
N GLN A 180 5.08 -12.80 -1.68
CA GLN A 180 5.56 -11.55 -2.30
C GLN A 180 7.08 -11.37 -2.14
N LEU A 181 7.65 -11.79 -1.00
CA LEU A 181 9.10 -11.76 -0.76
C LEU A 181 9.86 -12.90 -1.46
N GLY A 182 9.17 -13.85 -2.11
CA GLY A 182 9.79 -15.05 -2.68
C GLY A 182 10.31 -16.05 -1.63
N TRP A 183 9.83 -15.95 -0.39
CA TRP A 183 10.26 -16.78 0.75
C TRP A 183 9.35 -18.00 1.00
N LEU A 184 8.18 -18.05 0.36
CA LEU A 184 7.22 -19.15 0.54
C LEU A 184 7.59 -20.35 -0.35
N ASP A 185 7.69 -21.54 0.24
CA ASP A 185 7.68 -22.81 -0.51
C ASP A 185 6.24 -23.29 -0.71
N TYR A 186 5.76 -23.31 -1.96
CA TYR A 186 4.36 -23.61 -2.27
C TYR A 186 4.16 -24.49 -3.50
N GLU A 187 2.99 -25.12 -3.56
CA GLU A 187 2.52 -25.88 -4.72
C GLU A 187 1.39 -25.13 -5.45
N THR A 188 1.52 -24.93 -6.76
CA THR A 188 0.47 -24.33 -7.59
C THR A 188 -0.63 -25.35 -7.92
N ILE A 189 -1.89 -24.92 -7.81
CA ILE A 189 -3.10 -25.69 -8.10
C ILE A 189 -4.00 -24.89 -9.04
N VAL A 190 -4.72 -25.56 -9.94
CA VAL A 190 -5.81 -24.94 -10.71
C VAL A 190 -7.18 -25.47 -10.26
N PRO A 191 -8.29 -24.69 -10.34
CA PRO A 191 -9.59 -25.03 -9.74
C PRO A 191 -10.15 -26.43 -10.06
N SER A 192 -9.91 -26.95 -11.27
CA SER A 192 -10.43 -28.27 -11.68
C SER A 192 -9.52 -29.44 -11.29
N GLN A 193 -8.35 -29.17 -10.71
CA GLN A 193 -7.34 -30.17 -10.41
C GLN A 193 -7.65 -30.89 -9.09
N LYS A 194 -7.91 -32.19 -9.20
CA LYS A 194 -7.98 -33.08 -8.03
C LYS A 194 -6.59 -33.49 -7.61
N LYS A 195 -6.06 -32.87 -6.55
CA LYS A 195 -4.74 -33.18 -5.98
C LYS A 195 -4.86 -33.41 -4.49
N THR A 196 -3.94 -34.19 -3.93
CA THR A 196 -3.77 -34.32 -2.48
C THR A 196 -2.35 -33.94 -2.15
N LEU A 197 -2.18 -33.01 -1.22
CA LEU A 197 -0.89 -32.52 -0.75
C LEU A 197 -0.69 -32.92 0.70
N GLU A 198 0.57 -33.12 1.06
CA GLU A 198 1.01 -33.05 2.45
C GLU A 198 1.80 -31.76 2.62
N LEU A 199 1.23 -30.82 3.36
CA LEU A 199 1.86 -29.55 3.68
C LEU A 199 2.71 -29.69 4.95
N GLY A 200 3.80 -28.94 5.00
CA GLY A 200 4.58 -28.63 6.20
C GLY A 200 3.98 -27.44 6.96
N PRO A 201 4.64 -26.97 8.03
CA PRO A 201 4.28 -25.74 8.72
C PRO A 201 4.62 -24.49 7.88
N GLU A 202 3.80 -23.45 7.96
CA GLU A 202 4.04 -22.15 7.31
C GLU A 202 5.24 -21.40 7.91
N GLU A 203 5.63 -21.73 9.13
CA GLU A 203 6.57 -20.93 9.91
C GLU A 203 8.05 -21.23 9.62
N PHE A 204 8.35 -22.32 8.91
CA PHE A 204 9.71 -22.66 8.46
C PHE A 204 9.72 -23.72 7.35
N ASN A 205 10.78 -23.72 6.54
CA ASN A 205 10.94 -24.67 5.44
C ASN A 205 11.15 -26.11 5.91
N THR A 206 10.49 -27.04 5.22
CA THR A 206 10.69 -28.49 5.38
C THR A 206 10.87 -29.14 4.01
N ALA A 207 10.89 -30.48 3.94
CA ALA A 207 10.82 -31.17 2.65
C ALA A 207 9.42 -31.14 2.00
N LYS A 208 8.42 -30.63 2.73
CA LYS A 208 7.04 -30.46 2.28
C LYS A 208 6.78 -28.97 2.08
N ALA A 209 6.05 -28.64 1.01
CA ALA A 209 5.57 -27.28 0.75
C ALA A 209 4.79 -26.73 1.96
N GLN A 210 4.97 -25.46 2.23
CA GLN A 210 4.33 -24.74 3.34
C GLN A 210 2.87 -24.38 3.02
N ALA A 211 2.59 -24.14 1.73
CA ALA A 211 1.28 -23.70 1.27
C ALA A 211 0.91 -24.29 -0.10
N ALA A 212 -0.34 -24.05 -0.50
CA ALA A 212 -0.78 -24.19 -1.88
C ALA A 212 -1.35 -22.87 -2.39
N VAL A 213 -1.04 -22.52 -3.64
CA VAL A 213 -1.58 -21.34 -4.33
C VAL A 213 -2.52 -21.83 -5.43
N VAL A 214 -3.81 -21.54 -5.31
CA VAL A 214 -4.84 -21.87 -6.30
C VAL A 214 -5.01 -20.70 -7.25
N VAL A 215 -4.64 -20.89 -8.52
CA VAL A 215 -4.74 -19.86 -9.58
C VAL A 215 -6.14 -19.88 -10.19
N LEU A 216 -6.90 -18.81 -9.99
CA LEU A 216 -8.28 -18.70 -10.47
C LEU A 216 -8.33 -18.07 -11.87
N PRO A 217 -9.43 -18.25 -12.64
CA PRO A 217 -9.60 -17.56 -13.93
C PRO A 217 -9.78 -16.05 -13.74
N ASP A 218 -9.16 -15.23 -14.58
CA ASP A 218 -9.13 -13.76 -14.43
C ASP A 218 -10.49 -13.15 -14.07
N LYS A 219 -10.46 -12.30 -13.06
CA LYS A 219 -11.62 -11.51 -12.62
C LYS A 219 -11.76 -10.29 -13.52
N GLN A 220 -12.90 -10.19 -14.19
CA GLN A 220 -13.24 -8.99 -14.98
C GLN A 220 -13.81 -7.92 -14.06
N VAL A 221 -13.17 -6.75 -14.02
CA VAL A 221 -13.63 -5.60 -13.23
C VAL A 221 -13.90 -4.44 -14.18
N SER A 222 -15.09 -3.86 -14.06
CA SER A 222 -15.50 -2.69 -14.85
C SER A 222 -15.54 -1.45 -13.96
N THR A 223 -14.70 -0.47 -14.27
CA THR A 223 -14.61 0.79 -13.54
C THR A 223 -15.29 1.89 -14.36
N PRO A 224 -16.32 2.57 -13.82
CA PRO A 224 -16.91 3.73 -14.46
C PRO A 224 -15.92 4.90 -14.41
N LEU A 225 -15.48 5.38 -15.58
CA LEU A 225 -14.53 6.49 -15.68
C LEU A 225 -15.22 7.83 -15.94
N GLY A 226 -16.52 7.83 -16.25
CA GLY A 226 -17.29 9.03 -16.60
C GLY A 226 -17.21 9.34 -18.09
N ALA A 227 -18.25 9.98 -18.65
CA ALA A 227 -18.33 10.20 -20.09
C ALA A 227 -17.25 11.18 -20.59
N PRO A 228 -16.63 10.90 -21.77
CA PRO A 228 -15.82 11.88 -22.49
C PRO A 228 -16.55 13.21 -22.68
N PHE A 229 -15.81 14.31 -22.84
CA PHE A 229 -16.42 15.61 -23.09
C PHE A 229 -17.09 15.63 -24.47
N ALA A 230 -16.44 15.05 -25.47
CA ALA A 230 -16.98 14.82 -26.79
C ALA A 230 -16.62 13.42 -27.28
N GLY A 231 -17.39 12.89 -28.23
CA GLY A 231 -17.08 11.60 -28.85
C GLY A 231 -17.14 10.42 -27.89
N ALA A 232 -16.22 9.48 -28.06
CA ALA A 232 -16.17 8.21 -27.33
C ALA A 232 -14.85 7.96 -26.58
N GLY A 233 -13.81 8.76 -26.82
CA GLY A 233 -12.50 8.62 -26.18
C GLY A 233 -12.13 9.84 -25.31
N GLN A 234 -11.29 9.61 -24.31
CA GLN A 234 -10.66 10.66 -23.50
C GLN A 234 -9.25 10.19 -23.11
N PHE A 235 -8.31 11.14 -22.99
CA PHE A 235 -7.00 10.85 -22.41
C PHE A 235 -7.14 10.64 -20.91
N PHE A 236 -6.45 9.67 -20.35
CA PHE A 236 -6.43 9.38 -18.92
C PHE A 236 -5.00 9.22 -18.43
N SER A 237 -4.66 9.89 -17.33
CA SER A 237 -3.31 9.89 -16.75
C SER A 237 -2.93 8.57 -16.07
N GLY A 238 -3.90 7.73 -15.75
CA GLY A 238 -3.77 6.68 -14.73
C GLY A 238 -4.26 7.17 -13.37
N ASN A 239 -4.49 6.22 -12.46
CA ASN A 239 -4.85 6.47 -11.06
C ASN A 239 -4.20 5.42 -10.17
N ALA A 240 -2.96 5.66 -9.78
CA ALA A 240 -2.14 4.79 -8.97
C ALA A 240 -1.04 5.62 -8.30
N ASP A 241 -0.44 5.04 -7.27
CA ASP A 241 0.62 5.67 -6.49
C ASP A 241 1.93 5.60 -7.28
N ASP A 242 2.87 6.49 -6.97
CA ASP A 242 4.20 6.60 -7.60
C ASP A 242 4.16 6.75 -9.14
N LEU A 243 3.10 7.36 -9.69
CA LEU A 243 2.97 7.59 -11.12
C LEU A 243 3.88 8.71 -11.61
N ASN A 244 4.50 8.47 -12.77
CA ASN A 244 5.22 9.49 -13.53
C ASN A 244 4.84 9.37 -15.02
N THR A 245 3.71 9.98 -15.38
CA THR A 245 3.12 9.82 -16.72
C THR A 245 3.04 11.15 -17.47
N SER A 246 3.18 11.11 -18.79
CA SER A 246 3.10 12.30 -19.62
C SER A 246 2.38 12.10 -20.95
N LEU A 247 1.78 13.19 -21.43
CA LEU A 247 1.20 13.34 -22.76
C LEU A 247 1.91 14.50 -23.45
N SER A 248 2.72 14.21 -24.47
CA SER A 248 3.65 15.20 -25.06
C SER A 248 3.52 15.38 -26.57
N LYS A 249 3.94 16.55 -27.07
CA LYS A 249 3.95 16.87 -28.49
C LYS A 249 5.01 17.91 -28.83
N SER A 250 5.74 17.67 -29.92
CA SER A 250 6.62 18.67 -30.52
C SER A 250 5.81 19.66 -31.35
N LEU A 251 5.99 20.95 -31.09
CA LEU A 251 5.27 22.05 -31.71
C LEU A 251 6.27 23.00 -32.37
N ASP A 252 5.93 23.47 -33.58
CA ASP A 252 6.73 24.44 -34.32
C ASP A 252 5.98 25.76 -34.46
N PHE A 253 6.41 26.76 -33.69
CA PHE A 253 5.88 28.12 -33.74
C PHE A 253 6.78 29.07 -34.52
N THR A 254 7.69 28.55 -35.36
CA THR A 254 8.54 29.39 -36.22
C THR A 254 7.68 30.31 -37.07
N GLY A 255 7.97 31.61 -37.02
CA GLY A 255 7.21 32.63 -37.74
C GLY A 255 5.85 33.00 -37.15
N LYS A 256 5.49 32.46 -35.97
CA LYS A 256 4.30 32.83 -35.21
C LYS A 256 4.62 33.88 -34.15
N THR A 257 3.61 34.67 -33.79
CA THR A 257 3.72 35.74 -32.79
C THR A 257 2.95 35.46 -31.50
N THR A 258 1.90 34.65 -31.57
CA THR A 258 1.19 34.12 -30.41
C THR A 258 0.97 32.62 -30.54
N ALA A 259 0.92 31.93 -29.40
CA ALA A 259 0.67 30.50 -29.34
C ALA A 259 0.04 30.11 -28.00
N GLY A 260 -0.71 29.01 -27.99
CA GLY A 260 -1.29 28.46 -26.77
C GLY A 260 -1.92 27.10 -26.97
N VAL A 261 -2.14 26.40 -25.86
CA VAL A 261 -2.86 25.13 -25.79
C VAL A 261 -4.12 25.33 -24.96
N THR A 262 -5.24 24.80 -25.43
CA THR A 262 -6.49 24.73 -24.67
C THR A 262 -6.99 23.29 -24.66
N LEU A 263 -7.62 22.87 -23.57
CA LEU A 263 -8.22 21.54 -23.45
C LEU A 263 -9.37 21.55 -22.45
N LYS A 264 -10.17 20.49 -22.49
CA LYS A 264 -11.12 20.16 -21.44
C LYS A 264 -10.42 19.23 -20.45
N GLY A 265 -10.54 19.55 -19.16
CA GLY A 265 -10.02 18.71 -18.08
C GLY A 265 -11.11 18.34 -17.08
N ARG A 266 -11.13 17.09 -16.64
CA ARG A 266 -11.95 16.60 -15.53
C ARG A 266 -11.04 15.73 -14.69
N TYR A 267 -10.92 16.01 -13.40
CA TYR A 267 -9.93 15.36 -12.56
C TYR A 267 -10.35 15.32 -11.09
N ASP A 268 -9.74 14.37 -10.39
CA ASP A 268 -9.70 14.25 -8.93
C ASP A 268 -8.25 13.88 -8.56
N ILE A 269 -7.52 14.84 -8.01
CA ILE A 269 -6.08 14.77 -7.77
C ILE A 269 -5.85 15.13 -6.31
N GLU A 270 -5.12 14.29 -5.57
CA GLU A 270 -4.90 14.48 -4.14
C GLU A 270 -4.34 15.89 -3.83
N VAL A 271 -5.02 16.61 -2.95
CA VAL A 271 -4.65 17.99 -2.61
C VAL A 271 -3.33 18.01 -1.86
N ASP A 272 -2.40 18.82 -2.35
CA ASP A 272 -1.07 19.08 -1.76
C ASP A 272 -0.03 17.94 -1.89
N TYR A 273 -0.39 16.80 -2.49
CA TYR A 273 0.50 15.65 -2.71
C TYR A 273 0.68 15.34 -4.20
N ASP A 274 -0.43 15.23 -4.94
CA ASP A 274 -0.44 14.91 -6.36
C ASP A 274 -0.61 16.13 -7.25
N TYR A 275 0.00 16.08 -8.44
CA TYR A 275 0.02 17.23 -9.34
C TYR A 275 0.02 16.87 -10.83
N LEU A 276 -0.74 17.62 -11.64
CA LEU A 276 -0.55 17.70 -13.09
C LEU A 276 0.12 19.03 -13.47
N TYR A 277 1.32 18.94 -14.02
CA TYR A 277 2.07 20.07 -14.54
C TYR A 277 1.88 20.24 -16.04
N PHE A 278 1.89 21.50 -16.49
CA PHE A 278 2.06 21.84 -17.91
C PHE A 278 3.47 22.34 -18.11
N GLU A 279 4.19 21.74 -19.04
CA GLU A 279 5.62 21.98 -19.17
C GLU A 279 6.04 22.19 -20.62
N ALA A 280 7.07 23.01 -20.81
CA ALA A 280 7.69 23.22 -22.11
C ALA A 280 9.23 23.09 -22.03
N SER A 281 9.79 22.54 -23.10
CA SER A 281 11.23 22.38 -23.31
C SER A 281 11.64 22.98 -24.65
N THR A 282 12.80 23.66 -24.68
CA THR A 282 13.42 24.17 -25.92
C THR A 282 14.74 23.46 -26.27
N ASP A 283 15.07 22.41 -25.54
CA ASP A 283 16.31 21.64 -25.63
C ASP A 283 16.05 20.13 -25.79
N SER A 284 14.98 19.79 -26.51
CA SER A 284 14.60 18.41 -26.82
C SER A 284 14.33 17.55 -25.58
N GLY A 285 13.71 18.14 -24.56
CA GLY A 285 13.29 17.46 -23.34
C GLY A 285 14.39 17.29 -22.30
N ALA A 286 15.58 17.86 -22.50
CA ALA A 286 16.65 17.80 -21.51
C ALA A 286 16.33 18.62 -20.26
N THR A 287 15.67 19.77 -20.40
CA THR A 287 15.14 20.55 -19.29
C THR A 287 13.69 20.98 -19.57
N TRP A 288 12.89 21.02 -18.50
CA TRP A 288 11.46 21.35 -18.56
C TRP A 288 11.15 22.56 -17.69
N THR A 289 10.37 23.48 -18.24
CA THR A 289 9.85 24.66 -17.51
C THR A 289 8.37 24.48 -17.25
N ARG A 290 7.97 24.48 -15.97
CA ARG A 290 6.56 24.45 -15.54
C ARG A 290 5.89 25.80 -15.84
N LEU A 291 4.70 25.76 -16.44
CA LEU A 291 4.04 26.91 -17.05
C LEU A 291 2.81 27.35 -16.26
N ASP A 292 2.63 28.66 -16.16
CA ASP A 292 1.35 29.24 -15.72
C ASP A 292 0.24 28.94 -16.73
N GLY A 293 -0.99 28.93 -16.25
CA GLY A 293 -2.19 28.76 -17.06
C GLY A 293 -3.44 29.17 -16.30
N THR A 294 -4.60 28.87 -16.86
CA THR A 294 -5.87 29.05 -16.19
C THR A 294 -6.74 27.81 -16.27
N ILE A 295 -7.56 27.62 -15.23
CA ILE A 295 -8.68 26.68 -15.18
C ILE A 295 -9.96 27.47 -14.92
N ASN A 296 -10.97 27.33 -15.79
CA ASN A 296 -12.20 28.13 -15.78
C ASN A 296 -11.94 29.64 -15.66
N GLY A 297 -10.83 30.12 -16.23
CA GLY A 297 -10.41 31.52 -16.19
C GLY A 297 -9.70 31.97 -14.90
N ALA A 298 -9.62 31.14 -13.86
CA ALA A 298 -8.80 31.39 -12.68
C ALA A 298 -7.37 30.86 -12.90
N ALA A 299 -6.36 31.49 -12.30
CA ALA A 299 -4.98 30.99 -12.38
C ALA A 299 -4.86 29.58 -11.79
N LEU A 300 -3.96 28.76 -12.34
CA LEU A 300 -3.63 27.46 -11.75
C LEU A 300 -3.21 27.62 -10.27
N PRO A 301 -3.60 26.68 -9.39
CA PRO A 301 -3.03 26.62 -8.06
C PRO A 301 -1.52 26.35 -8.12
N ARG A 302 -0.86 26.42 -6.96
CA ARG A 302 0.57 26.20 -6.85
C ARG A 302 0.88 25.13 -5.82
N ASP A 303 1.87 24.30 -6.12
CA ASP A 303 2.41 23.34 -5.16
C ASP A 303 3.14 24.03 -4.00
N ALA A 304 3.59 23.25 -3.02
CA ALA A 304 4.34 23.75 -1.85
C ALA A 304 5.65 24.48 -2.23
N SER A 305 6.20 24.21 -3.42
CA SER A 305 7.36 24.90 -4.00
C SER A 305 6.98 26.18 -4.77
N ASN A 306 5.73 26.63 -4.70
CA ASN A 306 5.18 27.78 -5.41
C ASN A 306 5.19 27.62 -6.95
N THR A 307 5.04 26.38 -7.43
CA THR A 307 5.06 26.02 -8.85
C THR A 307 3.64 25.79 -9.38
N PRO A 308 3.26 26.33 -10.56
CA PRO A 308 1.89 26.19 -11.06
C PRO A 308 1.60 24.73 -11.48
N ALA A 309 0.48 24.20 -10.99
CA ALA A 309 0.03 22.82 -11.24
C ALA A 309 -1.48 22.71 -11.06
N LEU A 310 -2.13 21.67 -11.61
CA LEU A 310 -3.46 21.26 -11.15
C LEU A 310 -3.32 20.32 -9.96
N THR A 311 -4.21 20.50 -8.99
CA THR A 311 -4.43 19.64 -7.83
C THR A 311 -5.88 19.84 -7.37
N GLY A 312 -6.43 18.94 -6.55
CA GLY A 312 -7.81 18.93 -6.08
C GLY A 312 -8.81 18.35 -7.08
N SER A 313 -10.08 18.70 -6.92
CA SER A 313 -11.18 18.05 -7.65
C SER A 313 -12.01 19.03 -8.49
N THR A 314 -12.47 18.54 -9.63
CA THR A 314 -13.53 19.18 -10.45
C THR A 314 -14.93 18.69 -10.11
N ALA A 315 -15.08 17.80 -9.11
CA ALA A 315 -16.34 17.17 -8.72
C ALA A 315 -17.08 16.53 -9.92
N GLY A 316 -16.34 15.92 -10.83
CA GLY A 316 -16.85 15.25 -12.02
C GLY A 316 -17.28 16.16 -13.18
N ALA A 317 -17.10 17.49 -13.07
CA ALA A 317 -17.40 18.42 -14.15
C ALA A 317 -16.19 18.66 -15.08
N TRP A 318 -16.45 18.88 -16.36
CA TRP A 318 -15.42 19.31 -17.31
C TRP A 318 -15.12 20.80 -17.15
N ALA A 319 -13.85 21.14 -16.96
CA ALA A 319 -13.32 22.50 -16.84
C ALA A 319 -12.55 22.92 -18.10
N ASP A 320 -12.57 24.21 -18.40
CA ASP A 320 -11.77 24.81 -19.48
C ASP A 320 -10.36 25.13 -18.98
N ILE A 321 -9.35 24.51 -19.57
CA ILE A 321 -7.95 24.78 -19.25
C ILE A 321 -7.28 25.51 -20.42
N THR A 322 -6.51 26.55 -20.11
CA THR A 322 -5.75 27.35 -21.09
C THR A 322 -4.32 27.54 -20.62
N VAL A 323 -3.35 27.18 -21.48
CA VAL A 323 -1.91 27.35 -21.23
C VAL A 323 -1.32 28.25 -22.31
N PRO A 324 -0.96 29.50 -22.01
CA PRO A 324 -0.34 30.40 -22.96
C PRO A 324 1.10 29.98 -23.26
N LEU A 325 1.47 29.92 -24.55
CA LEU A 325 2.81 29.58 -25.02
C LEU A 325 3.51 30.75 -25.73
N ASN A 326 3.07 31.99 -25.48
CA ASN A 326 3.63 33.18 -26.13
C ASN A 326 5.14 33.36 -25.91
N ALA A 327 5.69 32.91 -24.78
CA ALA A 327 7.14 32.92 -24.53
C ALA A 327 7.96 32.02 -25.48
N TYR A 328 7.27 31.09 -26.15
CA TYR A 328 7.82 30.13 -27.11
C TYR A 328 7.45 30.47 -28.57
N ALA A 329 6.74 31.58 -28.81
CA ALA A 329 6.48 32.06 -30.16
C ALA A 329 7.79 32.26 -30.93
N GLY A 330 7.80 31.85 -32.20
CA GLY A 330 8.99 31.88 -33.05
C GLY A 330 9.98 30.73 -32.84
N LYS A 331 9.72 29.78 -31.93
CA LYS A 331 10.61 28.66 -31.61
C LYS A 331 9.95 27.31 -31.91
N LYS A 332 10.77 26.26 -31.97
CA LYS A 332 10.32 24.88 -31.77
C LYS A 332 10.31 24.59 -30.27
N VAL A 333 9.30 23.89 -29.80
CA VAL A 333 9.10 23.58 -28.38
C VAL A 333 8.49 22.19 -28.25
N ASP A 334 8.99 21.41 -27.31
CA ASP A 334 8.30 20.21 -26.84
C ASP A 334 7.42 20.61 -25.67
N PHE A 335 6.13 20.28 -25.75
CA PHE A 335 5.15 20.58 -24.72
C PHE A 335 4.61 19.28 -24.14
N ARG A 336 4.39 19.22 -22.82
CA ARG A 336 3.77 18.06 -22.16
C ARG A 336 2.81 18.44 -21.05
N LEU A 337 1.83 17.57 -20.85
CA LEU A 337 1.15 17.37 -19.57
C LEU A 337 1.96 16.32 -18.82
N HIS A 338 2.28 16.56 -17.55
CA HIS A 338 3.09 15.67 -16.72
C HIS A 338 2.38 15.43 -15.39
N TYR A 339 1.88 14.22 -15.18
CA TYR A 339 1.18 13.81 -13.96
C TYR A 339 2.17 13.08 -13.05
N LEU A 340 2.24 13.54 -11.80
CA LEU A 340 3.06 12.98 -10.73
C LEU A 340 2.18 12.69 -9.52
N THR A 341 2.28 11.47 -8.98
CA THR A 341 1.66 11.09 -7.71
C THR A 341 2.72 10.68 -6.70
N ASP A 342 2.42 10.82 -5.41
CA ASP A 342 3.28 10.26 -4.35
C ASP A 342 2.93 8.79 -4.08
N GLY A 343 3.58 8.19 -3.07
CA GLY A 343 3.32 6.80 -2.65
C GLY A 343 2.06 6.65 -1.78
N GLY A 344 1.20 7.66 -1.76
CA GLY A 344 0.05 7.85 -0.88
C GLY A 344 -1.29 7.49 -1.51
N VAL A 345 -2.25 8.42 -1.53
CA VAL A 345 -3.64 8.14 -1.92
C VAL A 345 -3.91 8.64 -3.34
N SER A 346 -4.33 7.73 -4.23
CA SER A 346 -4.74 8.09 -5.59
C SER A 346 -6.25 8.37 -5.74
N ASP A 347 -6.63 9.66 -5.85
CA ASP A 347 -8.03 10.14 -5.80
C ASP A 347 -8.87 10.00 -7.09
N GLY A 348 -8.26 9.70 -8.25
CA GLY A 348 -8.99 9.45 -9.50
C GLY A 348 -8.26 9.87 -10.78
N GLY A 349 -7.17 10.61 -10.67
CA GLY A 349 -6.33 11.05 -11.78
C GLY A 349 -6.94 12.17 -12.63
N PHE A 350 -6.34 12.38 -13.81
CA PHE A 350 -6.72 13.40 -14.77
C PHE A 350 -7.29 12.81 -16.06
N PHE A 351 -8.44 13.34 -16.49
CA PHE A 351 -9.02 13.12 -17.80
C PHE A 351 -8.90 14.38 -18.66
N GLY A 352 -8.40 14.21 -19.89
CA GLY A 352 -8.22 15.27 -20.87
C GLY A 352 -8.97 14.99 -22.18
N ASP A 353 -9.57 16.00 -22.78
CA ASP A 353 -10.26 15.89 -24.07
C ASP A 353 -10.17 17.21 -24.86
N ASN A 354 -10.34 17.14 -26.18
CA ASN A 354 -10.30 18.26 -27.13
C ASN A 354 -9.02 19.13 -27.00
N VAL A 355 -7.86 18.48 -26.87
CA VAL A 355 -6.57 19.16 -26.76
C VAL A 355 -6.27 19.90 -28.06
N THR A 356 -6.31 21.22 -28.00
CA THR A 356 -6.25 22.13 -29.15
C THR A 356 -5.04 23.04 -29.03
N VAL A 357 -4.17 22.99 -30.04
CA VAL A 357 -3.04 23.92 -30.20
C VAL A 357 -3.47 25.05 -31.13
N THR A 358 -3.19 26.28 -30.72
CA THR A 358 -3.46 27.48 -31.51
C THR A 358 -2.19 28.30 -31.72
N ALA A 359 -2.09 28.97 -32.86
CA ALA A 359 -1.05 29.95 -33.13
C ALA A 359 -1.59 31.09 -34.01
N ASP A 360 -1.27 32.34 -33.66
CA ASP A 360 -1.79 33.56 -34.31
C ASP A 360 -3.34 33.55 -34.45
N GLY A 361 -4.04 32.99 -33.47
CA GLY A 361 -5.50 32.89 -33.44
C GLY A 361 -6.11 31.79 -34.31
N ALA A 362 -5.31 31.00 -35.03
CA ALA A 362 -5.76 29.87 -35.82
C ALA A 362 -5.48 28.53 -35.11
N THR A 363 -6.39 27.56 -35.26
CA THR A 363 -6.17 26.19 -34.79
C THR A 363 -5.08 25.51 -35.64
N VAL A 364 -4.04 25.02 -34.98
CA VAL A 364 -2.93 24.27 -35.58
C VAL A 364 -3.22 22.77 -35.56
N SER A 365 -3.71 22.26 -34.43
CA SER A 365 -4.16 20.87 -34.31
C SER A 365 -5.18 20.73 -33.20
N THR A 366 -6.09 19.77 -33.33
CA THR A 366 -7.01 19.33 -32.27
C THR A 366 -6.96 17.81 -32.19
N ASP A 367 -6.95 17.27 -30.98
CA ASP A 367 -7.00 15.84 -30.70
C ASP A 367 -8.01 15.56 -29.58
N GLY A 368 -9.02 14.73 -29.89
CA GLY A 368 -10.09 14.34 -28.98
C GLY A 368 -10.03 12.86 -28.58
N ALA A 369 -8.88 12.20 -28.77
CA ALA A 369 -8.69 10.80 -28.36
C ALA A 369 -9.62 9.76 -29.03
N GLU A 370 -10.15 10.05 -30.22
CA GLU A 370 -11.09 9.16 -30.96
C GLU A 370 -10.40 8.01 -31.74
N GLY A 371 -9.15 7.70 -31.42
CA GLY A 371 -8.33 6.71 -32.13
C GLY A 371 -6.86 6.87 -31.81
N ALA A 372 -5.98 6.60 -32.79
CA ALA A 372 -4.55 6.83 -32.62
C ALA A 372 -4.26 8.33 -32.46
N SER A 373 -3.69 8.73 -31.33
CA SER A 373 -3.38 10.13 -31.04
C SER A 373 -2.17 10.63 -31.83
N THR A 374 -2.17 11.94 -32.10
CA THR A 374 -1.03 12.70 -32.62
C THR A 374 -0.08 13.18 -31.52
N TRP A 375 -0.43 12.92 -30.26
CA TRP A 375 0.41 13.13 -29.09
C TRP A 375 1.13 11.83 -28.73
N THR A 376 2.30 11.96 -28.13
CA THR A 376 3.07 10.82 -27.60
C THR A 376 2.60 10.55 -26.17
N LEU A 377 2.11 9.34 -25.94
CA LEU A 377 1.63 8.87 -24.65
C LEU A 377 2.77 8.12 -23.95
N ASN A 378 3.11 8.52 -22.73
CA ASN A 378 4.00 7.80 -21.84
C ASN A 378 3.25 7.58 -20.51
N GLY A 379 2.70 6.40 -20.28
CA GLY A 379 1.82 6.09 -19.14
C GLY A 379 0.38 6.61 -19.26
N PHE A 380 0.16 7.75 -19.93
CA PHE A 380 -1.20 8.15 -20.33
C PHE A 380 -1.83 7.10 -21.26
N THR A 381 -3.15 6.94 -21.19
CA THR A 381 -3.94 6.02 -22.02
C THR A 381 -5.13 6.73 -22.67
N ILE A 382 -5.75 6.09 -23.66
CA ILE A 382 -7.03 6.52 -24.23
C ILE A 382 -8.10 5.54 -23.76
N VAL A 383 -9.12 6.07 -23.08
CA VAL A 383 -10.19 5.29 -22.46
C VAL A 383 -11.56 5.81 -22.87
N GLY A 384 -12.58 4.96 -22.76
CA GLY A 384 -13.98 5.37 -22.93
C GLY A 384 -14.62 5.83 -21.61
N ALA A 385 -15.95 5.74 -21.54
CA ALA A 385 -16.70 6.03 -20.31
C ALA A 385 -16.58 4.95 -19.22
N THR A 386 -16.07 3.78 -19.59
CA THR A 386 -15.86 2.62 -18.72
C THR A 386 -14.62 1.90 -19.21
N ALA A 387 -13.76 1.48 -18.28
CA ALA A 387 -12.68 0.55 -18.54
C ALA A 387 -13.05 -0.80 -17.94
N THR A 388 -12.80 -1.88 -18.69
CA THR A 388 -12.90 -3.24 -18.18
C THR A 388 -11.53 -3.87 -18.28
N GLU A 389 -11.05 -4.35 -17.14
CA GLU A 389 -9.72 -4.95 -17.02
C GLU A 389 -9.84 -6.34 -16.39
N ALA A 390 -8.92 -7.21 -16.79
CA ALA A 390 -8.79 -8.55 -16.28
C ALA A 390 -7.73 -8.54 -15.16
N TYR A 391 -8.08 -9.07 -13.99
CA TYR A 391 -7.20 -9.11 -12.83
C TYR A 391 -6.98 -10.55 -12.39
N ASP A 392 -5.72 -10.85 -12.08
CA ASP A 392 -5.36 -12.12 -11.45
C ASP A 392 -5.90 -12.18 -10.03
N HIS A 393 -6.31 -13.38 -9.60
CA HIS A 393 -6.74 -13.60 -8.24
C HIS A 393 -6.56 -15.07 -7.83
N PHE A 394 -6.39 -15.30 -6.53
CA PHE A 394 -5.87 -16.55 -6.00
C PHE A 394 -6.48 -16.92 -4.65
N TYR A 395 -6.47 -18.21 -4.33
CA TYR A 395 -6.52 -18.66 -2.93
C TYR A 395 -5.13 -19.10 -2.48
N ILE A 396 -4.70 -18.65 -1.30
CA ILE A 396 -3.44 -19.10 -0.69
C ILE A 396 -3.79 -19.85 0.58
N ALA A 397 -3.49 -21.15 0.61
CA ALA A 397 -3.81 -22.05 1.71
C ALA A 397 -2.53 -22.49 2.43
N GLY A 398 -2.22 -21.85 3.56
CA GLY A 398 -1.06 -22.11 4.40
C GLY A 398 -1.41 -22.89 5.67
N HIS A 399 -0.48 -23.74 6.14
CA HIS A 399 -0.71 -24.57 7.32
C HIS A 399 -0.07 -23.95 8.58
N ARG A 400 -0.92 -23.41 9.44
CA ARG A 400 -0.54 -22.71 10.68
C ARG A 400 -0.46 -23.66 11.86
N SER A 401 0.61 -23.58 12.63
CA SER A 401 0.88 -24.40 13.81
C SER A 401 1.56 -23.57 14.91
N TYR A 402 1.39 -23.91 16.19
CA TYR A 402 2.04 -23.21 17.31
C TYR A 402 3.54 -23.54 17.44
N VAL A 403 4.32 -23.26 16.41
CA VAL A 403 5.76 -23.46 16.31
C VAL A 403 6.42 -22.14 15.88
N SER A 404 7.74 -22.02 16.05
CA SER A 404 8.48 -20.80 15.70
C SER A 404 7.83 -19.53 16.29
N TYR A 405 7.53 -18.50 15.49
CA TYR A 405 6.86 -17.27 15.92
C TYR A 405 5.37 -17.46 16.20
N ASP A 406 4.68 -18.38 15.51
CA ASP A 406 3.25 -18.64 15.75
C ASP A 406 2.94 -19.30 17.09
N LYS A 407 3.95 -19.79 17.83
CA LYS A 407 3.75 -20.18 19.24
C LYS A 407 3.14 -19.03 20.07
N TYR A 408 3.37 -17.78 19.66
CA TYR A 408 2.82 -16.59 20.31
C TYR A 408 1.34 -16.35 19.98
N LEU A 409 0.78 -16.93 18.91
CA LEU A 409 -0.67 -16.89 18.66
C LEU A 409 -1.48 -17.64 19.73
N LYS A 410 -0.84 -18.57 20.43
CA LYS A 410 -1.47 -19.32 21.53
C LYS A 410 -1.71 -18.48 22.78
N THR A 411 -0.89 -17.45 23.01
CA THR A 411 -0.89 -16.69 24.28
C THR A 411 -0.93 -15.18 24.12
N GLY A 412 -0.56 -14.68 22.95
CA GLY A 412 -0.35 -13.27 22.67
C GLY A 412 -1.63 -12.49 22.37
N PRO A 413 -2.56 -12.97 21.52
CA PRO A 413 -3.75 -12.20 21.18
C PRO A 413 -4.50 -11.73 22.42
N TYR A 414 -4.93 -10.47 22.40
CA TYR A 414 -5.42 -9.78 23.59
C TYR A 414 -6.65 -8.91 23.34
N PHE A 415 -7.38 -8.60 24.40
CA PHE A 415 -8.55 -7.72 24.38
C PHE A 415 -8.64 -6.84 25.63
N PHE A 416 -8.82 -5.53 25.44
CA PHE A 416 -9.01 -4.55 26.51
C PHE A 416 -10.46 -4.55 27.03
N GLY A 417 -10.76 -5.54 27.88
CA GLY A 417 -12.10 -5.79 28.39
C GLY A 417 -12.49 -5.08 29.69
N TYR A 418 -11.56 -4.38 30.33
CA TYR A 418 -11.72 -3.85 31.69
C TYR A 418 -11.81 -2.32 31.77
N LEU A 419 -11.93 -1.66 30.62
CA LEU A 419 -12.05 -0.20 30.56
C LEU A 419 -13.35 0.31 31.23
N PRO A 420 -13.33 1.52 31.83
CA PRO A 420 -12.14 2.33 32.14
C PRO A 420 -11.47 1.93 33.47
N ALA A 421 -11.96 0.90 34.16
CA ALA A 421 -11.56 0.59 35.54
C ALA A 421 -10.11 0.07 35.65
N LEU A 422 -9.66 -0.70 34.67
CA LEU A 422 -8.28 -1.22 34.58
C LEU A 422 -7.81 -1.09 33.12
N PRO A 423 -7.37 0.10 32.69
CA PRO A 423 -7.07 0.37 31.28
C PRO A 423 -5.89 -0.45 30.73
N ASP A 424 -4.92 -0.80 31.59
CA ASP A 424 -3.74 -1.57 31.19
C ASP A 424 -3.94 -3.08 31.34
N LYS A 425 -5.14 -3.53 31.69
CA LYS A 425 -5.45 -4.95 31.86
C LYS A 425 -6.15 -5.50 30.61
N VAL A 426 -5.59 -6.59 30.09
CA VAL A 426 -6.15 -7.34 28.97
C VAL A 426 -6.56 -8.76 29.37
N ASP A 427 -7.50 -9.32 28.62
CA ASP A 427 -7.69 -10.77 28.53
C ASP A 427 -6.89 -11.31 27.35
N HIS A 428 -6.30 -12.49 27.50
CA HIS A 428 -5.63 -13.21 26.42
C HIS A 428 -6.45 -14.38 25.92
N TYR A 429 -6.35 -14.67 24.62
CA TYR A 429 -7.01 -15.77 23.95
C TYR A 429 -6.15 -16.32 22.80
N ALA A 430 -6.46 -17.52 22.34
CA ALA A 430 -5.63 -18.24 21.37
C ALA A 430 -6.24 -18.18 19.96
N TYR A 431 -5.49 -17.66 19.00
CA TYR A 431 -5.77 -17.80 17.58
C TYR A 431 -5.46 -19.25 17.15
N GLN A 432 -6.42 -19.95 16.55
CA GLN A 432 -6.41 -21.40 16.40
C GLN A 432 -5.40 -21.94 15.37
N GLU A 433 -5.12 -23.24 15.38
CA GLU A 433 -4.26 -23.89 14.37
C GLU A 433 -5.09 -24.51 13.25
N GLY A 434 -4.54 -24.59 12.04
CA GLY A 434 -5.21 -25.26 10.93
C GLY A 434 -4.73 -24.80 9.55
N LEU A 435 -5.54 -25.09 8.54
CA LEU A 435 -5.34 -24.56 7.20
C LEU A 435 -5.95 -23.16 7.15
N LEU A 436 -5.11 -22.13 7.17
CA LEU A 436 -5.54 -20.76 7.02
C LEU A 436 -5.53 -20.41 5.52
N ILE A 437 -6.66 -19.90 5.02
CA ILE A 437 -6.84 -19.62 3.60
C ILE A 437 -7.10 -18.13 3.44
N SER A 438 -6.33 -17.45 2.60
CA SER A 438 -6.62 -16.09 2.16
C SER A 438 -7.10 -16.05 0.71
N TYR A 439 -7.87 -15.01 0.38
CA TYR A 439 -8.23 -14.65 -0.98
C TYR A 439 -7.41 -13.42 -1.37
N TRP A 440 -6.54 -13.58 -2.37
CA TRP A 440 -5.72 -12.51 -2.94
C TRP A 440 -6.38 -12.03 -4.24
N ASP A 441 -6.75 -10.75 -4.31
CA ASP A 441 -7.43 -10.12 -5.43
C ASP A 441 -6.62 -8.91 -5.92
N THR A 442 -5.95 -9.04 -7.08
CA THR A 442 -5.10 -7.96 -7.61
C THR A 442 -5.89 -6.76 -8.10
N SER A 443 -7.23 -6.85 -8.18
CA SER A 443 -8.10 -5.73 -8.49
C SER A 443 -8.33 -4.81 -7.28
N GLN A 444 -7.78 -5.14 -6.11
CA GLN A 444 -7.90 -4.35 -4.89
C GLN A 444 -6.50 -3.91 -4.46
N VAL A 445 -6.31 -2.61 -4.30
CA VAL A 445 -5.02 -2.03 -3.90
C VAL A 445 -4.82 -2.01 -2.40
N ASP A 446 -5.83 -2.30 -1.57
CA ASP A 446 -5.73 -2.20 -0.11
C ASP A 446 -6.71 -3.17 0.58
N ASN A 447 -6.66 -3.24 1.91
CA ASN A 447 -7.56 -4.06 2.73
C ASN A 447 -8.54 -3.21 3.57
N ASN A 448 -8.92 -2.03 3.08
CA ASN A 448 -9.84 -1.09 3.72
C ASN A 448 -11.29 -1.56 3.59
N THR A 449 -11.60 -2.64 4.31
CA THR A 449 -12.91 -3.29 4.28
C THR A 449 -14.05 -2.38 4.78
N ASN A 450 -13.76 -1.26 5.43
CA ASN A 450 -14.75 -0.23 5.72
C ASN A 450 -15.19 0.55 4.46
N VAL A 451 -14.30 0.75 3.48
CA VAL A 451 -14.56 1.40 2.19
C VAL A 451 -15.19 0.41 1.22
N HIS A 452 -14.67 -0.80 1.15
CA HIS A 452 -15.17 -1.87 0.26
C HIS A 452 -15.49 -3.17 1.02
N PRO A 453 -16.59 -3.20 1.81
CA PRO A 453 -17.02 -4.36 2.61
C PRO A 453 -16.83 -5.73 1.95
N GLY A 454 -16.04 -6.57 2.61
CA GLY A 454 -15.73 -7.95 2.21
C GLY A 454 -14.88 -8.11 0.96
N SER A 455 -14.27 -7.05 0.46
CA SER A 455 -13.25 -7.09 -0.60
C SER A 455 -11.95 -6.49 -0.06
N GLY A 456 -10.82 -6.85 -0.66
CA GLY A 456 -9.52 -6.34 -0.28
C GLY A 456 -8.41 -7.05 -1.03
N ARG A 457 -7.19 -6.49 -0.97
CA ARG A 457 -5.98 -7.00 -1.60
C ARG A 457 -5.74 -8.45 -1.21
N ASN A 458 -5.65 -8.76 0.08
CA ASN A 458 -5.48 -10.12 0.58
C ASN A 458 -6.17 -10.27 1.93
N LEU A 459 -7.25 -11.07 1.98
CA LEU A 459 -8.11 -11.21 3.16
C LEU A 459 -8.24 -12.68 3.60
N TYR A 460 -8.05 -12.97 4.89
CA TYR A 460 -8.26 -14.32 5.43
C TYR A 460 -9.74 -14.73 5.49
N ILE A 461 -10.02 -15.93 5.00
CA ILE A 461 -11.36 -16.49 4.94
C ILE A 461 -11.63 -17.23 6.25
N ASP A 462 -12.61 -16.76 7.00
CA ASP A 462 -13.04 -17.41 8.23
C ASP A 462 -13.84 -18.69 7.92
N SER A 463 -13.37 -19.85 8.40
CA SER A 463 -14.08 -21.12 8.27
C SER A 463 -15.45 -21.15 8.97
N ARG A 464 -15.70 -20.22 9.89
CA ARG A 464 -16.93 -20.06 10.70
C ARG A 464 -17.48 -18.63 10.57
N PRO A 465 -17.83 -18.18 9.36
CA PRO A 465 -17.99 -16.76 9.03
C PRO A 465 -19.21 -16.06 9.64
N ALA A 466 -20.09 -16.79 10.33
CA ALA A 466 -21.27 -16.20 10.96
C ALA A 466 -20.87 -15.43 12.23
N PRO A 467 -21.15 -14.12 12.33
CA PRO A 467 -20.76 -13.34 13.49
C PRO A 467 -21.33 -13.90 14.79
N PHE A 468 -20.50 -13.99 15.83
CA PHE A 468 -20.95 -14.28 17.18
C PHE A 468 -20.96 -13.02 18.06
N TYR A 469 -21.87 -13.03 19.03
CA TYR A 469 -22.25 -11.84 19.80
C TYR A 469 -21.79 -11.92 21.25
N ASN A 470 -21.59 -10.76 21.85
CA ASN A 470 -21.27 -10.61 23.26
C ASN A 470 -22.51 -10.46 24.14
N LEU A 471 -22.33 -10.42 25.47
CA LEU A 471 -23.44 -10.28 26.41
C LEU A 471 -24.15 -8.92 26.39
N GLU A 472 -23.61 -7.92 25.71
CA GLU A 472 -24.27 -6.63 25.45
C GLU A 472 -25.16 -6.68 24.19
N GLY A 473 -25.17 -7.81 23.48
CA GLY A 473 -25.97 -8.00 22.26
C GLY A 473 -25.32 -7.44 20.99
N LEU A 474 -24.04 -7.03 21.06
CA LEU A 474 -23.27 -6.55 19.92
C LEU A 474 -22.38 -7.67 19.36
N PRO A 475 -22.10 -7.68 18.05
CA PRO A 475 -21.09 -8.59 17.51
C PRO A 475 -19.74 -8.28 18.16
N TRP A 476 -18.95 -9.32 18.41
CA TRP A 476 -17.54 -9.08 18.72
C TRP A 476 -16.83 -8.46 17.51
N ARG A 477 -15.84 -7.60 17.76
CA ARG A 477 -15.02 -6.99 16.70
C ARG A 477 -14.31 -8.05 15.85
N SER A 478 -13.95 -7.72 14.61
CA SER A 478 -13.39 -8.69 13.65
C SER A 478 -12.18 -9.44 14.21
N ARG A 479 -11.28 -8.75 14.94
CA ARG A 479 -10.13 -9.36 15.65
C ARG A 479 -10.48 -10.54 16.54
N ILE A 480 -11.66 -10.53 17.15
CA ILE A 480 -12.11 -11.65 17.98
C ILE A 480 -12.83 -12.68 17.13
N GLN A 481 -13.56 -12.27 16.09
CA GLN A 481 -14.25 -13.22 15.20
C GLN A 481 -13.28 -14.17 14.52
N VAL A 482 -12.18 -13.65 13.95
CA VAL A 482 -11.23 -14.43 13.14
C VAL A 482 -10.29 -15.33 13.94
N TYR A 483 -10.44 -15.44 15.26
CA TYR A 483 -9.61 -16.31 16.09
C TYR A 483 -9.71 -17.79 15.65
N ASP A 484 -10.85 -18.20 15.11
CA ASP A 484 -11.12 -19.55 14.61
C ASP A 484 -11.25 -19.62 13.08
N ALA A 485 -10.61 -18.69 12.37
CA ALA A 485 -10.57 -18.68 10.91
C ALA A 485 -10.04 -19.98 10.27
N PRO A 486 -8.99 -20.66 10.79
CA PRO A 486 -8.44 -21.84 10.13
C PRO A 486 -9.42 -23.01 9.98
N PHE A 487 -9.41 -23.63 8.80
CA PHE A 487 -10.10 -24.87 8.53
C PHE A 487 -9.37 -26.02 9.21
N SER A 488 -10.08 -26.82 10.01
CA SER A 488 -9.45 -27.86 10.82
C SER A 488 -10.40 -29.01 11.19
N LEU A 489 -9.80 -30.12 11.63
CA LEU A 489 -10.50 -31.28 12.19
C LEU A 489 -10.86 -31.11 13.67
N LYS A 490 -10.38 -30.02 14.30
CA LYS A 490 -10.58 -29.74 15.72
C LYS A 490 -11.71 -28.73 15.91
N LYS A 491 -12.42 -28.89 17.03
CA LYS A 491 -13.33 -27.85 17.51
C LYS A 491 -12.48 -26.66 17.96
N ALA A 492 -12.95 -25.43 17.71
CA ALA A 492 -12.29 -24.24 18.23
C ALA A 492 -12.36 -24.20 19.78
N ASP A 493 -11.37 -23.56 20.39
CA ASP A 493 -11.33 -23.37 21.83
C ASP A 493 -12.45 -22.43 22.32
N SER A 494 -12.96 -22.71 23.51
CA SER A 494 -13.81 -21.76 24.23
C SER A 494 -12.98 -20.94 25.21
N PHE A 495 -13.35 -19.68 25.40
CA PHE A 495 -12.69 -18.78 26.35
C PHE A 495 -13.67 -17.73 26.87
N THR A 496 -13.23 -16.91 27.81
CA THR A 496 -14.01 -15.80 28.36
C THR A 496 -13.22 -14.52 28.17
N LEU A 497 -13.85 -13.53 27.57
CA LEU A 497 -13.37 -12.15 27.55
C LEU A 497 -14.25 -11.32 28.48
N HIS A 498 -13.80 -10.13 28.86
CA HIS A 498 -14.59 -9.20 29.67
C HIS A 498 -15.04 -8.02 28.83
N ILE A 499 -16.19 -7.45 29.15
CA ILE A 499 -16.61 -6.15 28.63
C ILE A 499 -17.00 -5.30 29.82
N ASN A 500 -16.36 -4.13 29.95
CA ASN A 500 -16.52 -3.27 31.12
C ASN A 500 -16.32 -4.06 32.44
N GLY A 501 -15.35 -4.98 32.44
CA GLY A 501 -15.02 -5.87 33.57
C GLY A 501 -16.00 -7.02 33.81
N LYS A 502 -17.03 -7.21 32.97
CA LYS A 502 -18.01 -8.30 33.11
C LYS A 502 -17.66 -9.47 32.19
N PRO A 503 -17.62 -10.71 32.69
CA PRO A 503 -17.25 -11.87 31.88
C PRO A 503 -18.32 -12.16 30.81
N SER A 504 -17.87 -12.38 29.58
CA SER A 504 -18.64 -12.71 28.38
C SER A 504 -18.02 -13.97 27.75
N TYR A 505 -18.69 -15.11 27.92
CA TYR A 505 -18.19 -16.41 27.48
C TYR A 505 -18.39 -16.61 25.98
N ILE A 506 -17.31 -16.98 25.28
CA ILE A 506 -17.32 -17.34 23.86
C ILE A 506 -17.21 -18.86 23.77
N ARG A 507 -18.23 -19.46 23.14
CA ARG A 507 -18.27 -20.89 22.90
C ARG A 507 -17.57 -21.21 21.59
N GLY A 508 -16.49 -21.98 21.66
CA GLY A 508 -15.81 -22.47 20.47
C GLY A 508 -16.75 -23.24 19.55
N GLN A 509 -16.69 -22.95 18.25
CA GLN A 509 -17.56 -23.56 17.25
C GLN A 509 -17.04 -24.92 16.78
N ALA A 510 -17.91 -25.69 16.12
CA ALA A 510 -17.58 -27.03 15.62
C ALA A 510 -16.40 -27.01 14.62
N ALA A 511 -15.77 -28.17 14.43
CA ALA A 511 -14.74 -28.34 13.40
C ALA A 511 -15.29 -28.05 12.00
N GLN A 512 -14.56 -27.26 11.21
CA GLN A 512 -14.88 -26.93 9.82
C GLN A 512 -13.70 -27.31 8.93
N PRO A 513 -13.65 -28.55 8.40
CA PRO A 513 -12.49 -29.02 7.64
C PRO A 513 -12.57 -28.75 6.14
N LEU A 514 -13.67 -28.18 5.65
CA LEU A 514 -13.92 -27.98 4.21
C LEU A 514 -14.13 -26.51 3.90
N PHE A 515 -13.26 -25.97 3.07
CA PHE A 515 -13.50 -24.76 2.30
C PHE A 515 -14.26 -25.09 1.01
N ASP A 516 -15.29 -24.29 0.70
CA ASP A 516 -16.10 -24.39 -0.52
C ASP A 516 -16.49 -22.96 -0.91
N ASP A 517 -15.82 -22.39 -1.91
CA ASP A 517 -15.96 -20.97 -2.29
C ASP A 517 -17.37 -20.57 -2.75
N THR A 518 -18.25 -21.53 -2.98
CA THR A 518 -19.67 -21.31 -3.32
C THR A 518 -20.55 -21.05 -2.09
N LYS A 519 -19.98 -21.10 -0.88
CA LYS A 519 -20.67 -20.83 0.39
C LYS A 519 -20.59 -19.36 0.78
N LYS A 520 -21.44 -18.97 1.73
CA LYS A 520 -21.48 -17.62 2.28
C LYS A 520 -20.35 -17.44 3.30
N TYR A 521 -19.43 -16.53 3.01
CA TYR A 521 -18.33 -16.11 3.89
C TYR A 521 -18.38 -14.63 4.28
N PHE A 522 -19.43 -13.92 3.88
CA PHE A 522 -19.62 -12.49 4.14
C PHE A 522 -21.00 -12.23 4.74
N TYR A 523 -21.06 -11.41 5.79
CA TYR A 523 -22.28 -11.07 6.53
C TYR A 523 -22.35 -9.55 6.70
N ASP A 524 -23.45 -8.93 6.26
CA ASP A 524 -23.66 -7.48 6.36
C ASP A 524 -23.71 -7.00 7.81
N GLU A 525 -23.99 -7.90 8.76
CA GLU A 525 -24.02 -7.63 10.19
C GLU A 525 -22.65 -7.24 10.77
N LEU A 526 -21.56 -7.66 10.13
CA LEU A 526 -20.19 -7.28 10.48
C LEU A 526 -19.33 -7.22 9.20
N PRO A 527 -19.44 -6.12 8.42
CA PRO A 527 -18.93 -6.03 7.05
C PRO A 527 -17.40 -6.06 6.91
N ASN A 528 -16.67 -5.82 8.00
CA ASN A 528 -15.20 -5.84 8.05
C ASN A 528 -14.60 -7.21 8.41
N HIS A 529 -15.44 -8.22 8.68
CA HIS A 529 -15.00 -9.56 9.08
C HIS A 529 -15.00 -10.56 7.92
N GLY A 530 -16.07 -10.60 7.14
CA GLY A 530 -16.24 -11.63 6.12
C GLY A 530 -15.63 -11.30 4.76
N VAL A 531 -15.54 -12.29 3.86
CA VAL A 531 -14.98 -12.12 2.50
C VAL A 531 -16.02 -12.50 1.45
N LYS A 532 -16.16 -11.67 0.41
CA LYS A 532 -16.96 -11.94 -0.79
C LYS A 532 -16.11 -12.75 -1.77
N LEU A 533 -16.53 -13.98 -2.04
CA LEU A 533 -15.77 -14.91 -2.88
C LEU A 533 -16.35 -14.99 -4.30
N PRO A 534 -15.49 -15.25 -5.32
CA PRO A 534 -15.90 -15.39 -6.72
C PRO A 534 -16.76 -16.63 -7.02
N ALA A 535 -16.86 -17.59 -6.09
CA ALA A 535 -17.58 -18.85 -6.27
C ALA A 535 -17.12 -19.64 -7.52
N ALA A 536 -15.81 -19.79 -7.69
CA ALA A 536 -15.19 -20.50 -8.81
C ALA A 536 -15.33 -22.05 -8.72
N GLY A 537 -15.97 -22.57 -7.67
CA GLY A 537 -16.19 -23.99 -7.45
C GLY A 537 -15.05 -24.69 -6.72
N VAL A 538 -14.10 -23.95 -6.16
CA VAL A 538 -12.92 -24.49 -5.47
C VAL A 538 -13.30 -25.12 -4.15
N LYS A 539 -12.81 -26.36 -3.92
CA LYS A 539 -12.96 -27.07 -2.64
C LYS A 539 -11.61 -27.52 -2.10
N ILE A 540 -11.35 -27.17 -0.85
CA ILE A 540 -10.12 -27.53 -0.15
C ILE A 540 -10.50 -28.18 1.18
N LYS A 541 -10.11 -29.44 1.36
CA LYS A 541 -10.49 -30.23 2.54
C LYS A 541 -9.28 -30.70 3.33
N VAL A 542 -9.22 -30.36 4.61
CA VAL A 542 -8.30 -30.97 5.57
C VAL A 542 -8.77 -32.40 5.82
N VAL A 543 -7.89 -33.38 5.58
CA VAL A 543 -8.23 -34.81 5.74
C VAL A 543 -7.49 -35.48 6.89
N ASP A 544 -6.29 -35.01 7.23
CA ASP A 544 -5.49 -35.54 8.33
C ASP A 544 -4.48 -34.49 8.82
N VAL A 545 -4.10 -34.57 10.09
CA VAL A 545 -3.05 -33.72 10.70
C VAL A 545 -2.21 -34.59 11.62
N ASN A 546 -0.90 -34.60 11.38
CA ASN A 546 0.06 -35.35 12.18
C ASN A 546 1.28 -34.47 12.50
N GLY A 547 1.37 -34.02 13.75
CA GLY A 547 2.38 -33.03 14.17
C GLY A 547 2.22 -31.73 13.37
N THR A 548 3.33 -31.23 12.81
CA THR A 548 3.36 -30.05 11.93
C THR A 548 3.12 -30.40 10.46
N SER A 549 2.58 -31.58 10.15
CA SER A 549 2.19 -31.92 8.78
C SER A 549 0.69 -32.06 8.63
N MET A 550 0.17 -31.50 7.55
CA MET A 550 -1.25 -31.50 7.23
C MET A 550 -1.50 -32.10 5.86
N LYS A 551 -2.45 -33.04 5.78
CA LYS A 551 -2.90 -33.58 4.50
C LYS A 551 -4.15 -32.84 4.03
N VAL A 552 -4.09 -32.30 2.82
CA VAL A 552 -5.15 -31.49 2.21
C VAL A 552 -5.54 -32.07 0.86
N LYS A 553 -6.85 -32.09 0.58
CA LYS A 553 -7.40 -32.55 -0.70
C LYS A 553 -8.09 -31.40 -1.43
N PHE A 554 -7.67 -31.15 -2.66
CA PHE A 554 -8.27 -30.24 -3.64
C PHE A 554 -9.26 -31.02 -4.50
N GLY A 555 -10.45 -30.47 -4.75
CA GLY A 555 -11.61 -31.23 -5.21
C GLY A 555 -12.44 -30.58 -6.30
#